data_AF-A0A4Y9ZGY1-F1
#
_entry.id   AF-A0A4Y9ZGY1-F1
#
_cell.length_a   1.000
_cell.length_b   1.000
_cell.length_c   1.000
_cell.angle_alpha   90.00
_cell.angle_beta   90.00
_cell.angle_gamma   90.00
#
_symmetry.space_group_name_H-M   'P 1'
#
loop_
_entity.id
_entity.type
_entity.pdbx_description
1 polymer ?
#
loop_
_entity_poly.entity_id
_entity_poly.type
_entity_poly.pdbx_seq_one_letter_code
_entity_poly.pdbx_strand_id
1 'polypeptide(L)'
;AALDLTRKHFKTLVGREVYFETTQANIAVGQSVELTDDVWEGVIGSLTALEAFERKQDVQIKAESTAVARPATGNAFAAPLSPPVQPAERRTITLDLVSSIEGTQKFSVKVNSTTTWDKVAHVFWLKNRHAVPGLCEDDLYLILDGRMPNGSNKIEEDIDDWDESHEVFIHPALMGSKPVIYIWTRQSQEVSVDLSLTSHWSFSAVYPVASITPTKLPGGTGQSLTWNVLTREDGNLQDKATGLEVNSLFWEARTNSHVSGIPDSSPSSRPSSPAPGMDAFNPIKAGLADHDSVLLRVSDMTPYLDACLRALGLHPEARTTFITYWLPSFLRHEYVALRFVPQASYEQAARLAITP
;
A
#
# COMPACT_ATOMS: atom_id res chain seq x y z
N ALA A 1 29.74 -14.50 22.28
CA ALA A 1 30.89 -13.98 21.50
C ALA A 1 31.18 -12.50 21.80
N ALA A 2 30.31 -11.55 21.46
CA ALA A 2 30.54 -10.13 21.72
C ALA A 2 30.55 -9.77 23.22
N LEU A 3 29.59 -10.29 24.01
CA LEU A 3 29.61 -10.17 25.48
C LEU A 3 30.89 -10.73 26.10
N ASP A 4 31.39 -11.85 25.59
CA ASP A 4 32.61 -12.49 26.09
C ASP A 4 33.86 -11.65 25.77
N LEU A 5 33.91 -11.06 24.56
CA LEU A 5 34.99 -10.15 24.16
C LEU A 5 34.98 -8.87 25.00
N THR A 6 33.81 -8.28 25.22
CA THR A 6 33.63 -7.08 26.05
C THR A 6 34.06 -7.33 27.49
N ARG A 7 33.67 -8.47 28.08
CA ARG A 7 34.11 -8.86 29.43
C ARG A 7 35.61 -9.15 29.51
N LYS A 8 36.22 -9.64 28.43
CA LYS A 8 37.67 -9.88 28.35
C LYS A 8 38.48 -8.58 28.30
N HIS A 9 38.01 -7.58 27.58
CA HIS A 9 38.73 -6.32 27.36
C HIS A 9 38.37 -5.21 28.37
N PHE A 10 37.16 -5.22 28.91
CA PHE A 10 36.68 -4.25 29.89
C PHE A 10 36.41 -4.94 31.22
N LYS A 11 37.48 -5.14 32.01
CA LYS A 11 37.45 -5.85 33.30
C LYS A 11 36.46 -5.26 34.31
N THR A 12 36.13 -3.97 34.18
CA THR A 12 35.15 -3.25 35.02
C THR A 12 33.70 -3.68 34.78
N LEU A 13 33.42 -4.33 33.64
CA LEU A 13 32.08 -4.79 33.25
C LEU A 13 31.85 -6.28 33.55
N VAL A 14 32.83 -6.98 34.11
CA VAL A 14 32.72 -8.40 34.46
C VAL A 14 31.71 -8.58 35.61
N GLY A 15 30.70 -9.43 35.40
CA GLY A 15 29.64 -9.69 36.39
C GLY A 15 28.50 -8.66 36.42
N ARG A 16 28.52 -7.65 35.53
CA ARG A 16 27.45 -6.66 35.38
C ARG A 16 26.57 -6.97 34.17
N GLU A 17 25.34 -6.49 34.19
CA GLU A 17 24.44 -6.54 33.04
C GLU A 17 24.88 -5.48 32.03
N VAL A 18 25.24 -5.93 30.82
CA VAL A 18 25.82 -5.10 29.75
C VAL A 18 24.89 -5.16 28.56
N TYR A 19 24.62 -4.02 27.97
CA TYR A 19 23.91 -3.90 26.70
C TYR A 19 24.76 -3.11 25.69
N PHE A 20 24.42 -3.23 24.42
CA PHE A 20 25.18 -2.62 23.33
C PHE A 20 24.32 -1.63 22.59
N GLU A 21 24.88 -0.49 22.22
CA GLU A 21 24.22 0.44 21.33
C GLU A 21 25.06 0.69 20.07
N THR A 22 24.38 1.09 18.99
CA THR A 22 25.05 1.56 17.78
C THR A 22 24.32 2.75 17.17
N THR A 23 25.09 3.70 16.62
CA THR A 23 24.59 4.82 15.82
C THR A 23 24.60 4.51 14.32
N GLN A 24 25.08 3.32 13.93
CA GLN A 24 25.26 2.90 12.53
C GLN A 24 24.10 2.03 12.01
N ALA A 25 23.18 1.61 12.88
CA ALA A 25 21.94 0.99 12.44
C ALA A 25 21.08 2.06 11.75
N ASN A 26 20.75 1.85 10.46
CA ASN A 26 19.99 2.77 9.60
C ASN A 26 18.53 3.06 10.06
N ILE A 27 18.21 2.74 11.30
CA ILE A 27 16.89 2.89 11.92
C ILE A 27 16.75 4.27 12.59
N ALA A 28 17.86 4.94 12.91
CA ALA A 28 17.86 6.30 13.45
C ALA A 28 19.13 7.07 13.03
N VAL A 29 19.02 7.98 12.06
CA VAL A 29 20.14 8.87 11.72
C VAL A 29 20.38 9.83 12.88
N GLY A 30 21.43 9.56 13.67
CA GLY A 30 21.93 10.43 14.75
C GLY A 30 21.53 10.05 16.17
N GLN A 31 20.96 8.86 16.43
CA GLN A 31 20.73 8.34 17.78
C GLN A 31 21.27 6.92 17.93
N SER A 32 21.76 6.56 19.11
CA SER A 32 22.22 5.21 19.41
C SER A 32 21.00 4.32 19.68
N VAL A 33 21.01 3.13 19.08
CA VAL A 33 19.95 2.13 19.21
C VAL A 33 20.51 0.94 19.97
N GLU A 34 19.83 0.51 21.04
CA GLU A 34 20.16 -0.71 21.76
C GLU A 34 19.97 -1.94 20.85
N LEU A 35 20.99 -2.78 20.76
CA LEU A 35 20.99 -4.01 20.00
C LEU A 35 20.66 -5.17 20.92
N THR A 36 19.43 -5.65 20.80
CA THR A 36 18.92 -6.85 21.46
C THR A 36 19.30 -8.10 20.65
N ASP A 37 19.32 -9.27 21.33
CA ASP A 37 19.80 -10.53 20.74
C ASP A 37 19.04 -10.95 19.47
N ASP A 38 17.78 -10.55 19.35
CA ASP A 38 16.90 -10.83 18.21
C ASP A 38 17.21 -9.99 16.95
N VAL A 39 17.91 -8.85 17.11
CA VAL A 39 18.30 -7.97 16.00
C VAL A 39 19.75 -8.23 15.59
N TRP A 40 20.56 -8.75 16.50
CA TRP A 40 22.02 -8.88 16.40
C TRP A 40 22.51 -9.54 15.10
N GLU A 41 21.99 -10.72 14.76
CA GLU A 41 22.40 -11.49 13.58
C GLU A 41 22.10 -10.78 12.25
N GLY A 42 21.10 -9.88 12.23
CA GLY A 42 20.67 -9.17 11.03
C GLY A 42 21.50 -7.92 10.70
N VAL A 43 22.13 -7.30 11.71
CA VAL A 43 22.88 -6.04 11.53
C VAL A 43 24.38 -6.17 11.71
N ILE A 44 24.89 -7.21 12.37
CA ILE A 44 26.33 -7.31 12.70
C ILE A 44 27.27 -7.22 11.49
N GLY A 45 26.88 -7.73 10.32
CA GLY A 45 27.68 -7.65 9.10
C GLY A 45 27.83 -6.23 8.53
N SER A 46 27.02 -5.29 9.01
CA SER A 46 26.99 -3.89 8.56
C SER A 46 27.56 -2.90 9.59
N LEU A 47 27.92 -3.35 10.79
CA LEU A 47 28.44 -2.51 11.86
C LEU A 47 29.97 -2.48 11.86
N THR A 48 30.53 -1.27 11.94
CA THR A 48 31.99 -1.04 12.03
C THR A 48 32.43 -0.59 13.42
N ALA A 49 31.50 -0.11 14.25
CA ALA A 49 31.76 0.26 15.65
C ALA A 49 30.53 -0.01 16.53
N LEU A 50 30.78 -0.32 17.80
CA LEU A 50 29.78 -0.69 18.80
C LEU A 50 30.17 -0.11 20.16
N GLU A 51 29.22 0.49 20.88
CA GLU A 51 29.43 1.02 22.22
C GLU A 51 28.76 0.10 23.25
N ALA A 52 29.45 -0.17 24.37
CA ALA A 52 28.97 -1.07 25.41
C ALA A 52 28.68 -0.29 26.69
N PHE A 53 27.48 -0.47 27.24
CA PHE A 53 26.99 0.26 28.41
C PHE A 53 26.59 -0.67 29.55
N GLU A 54 26.71 -0.18 30.78
CA GLU A 54 26.26 -0.88 31.99
C GLU A 54 24.82 -0.48 32.31
N ARG A 55 23.92 -1.46 32.46
CA ARG A 55 22.53 -1.20 32.86
C ARG A 55 22.47 -0.98 34.37
N LYS A 56 22.15 0.25 34.80
CA LYS A 56 21.90 0.58 36.21
C LYS A 56 20.42 0.38 36.53
N GLN A 57 20.09 -0.47 37.50
CA GLN A 57 18.72 -0.57 38.03
C GLN A 57 18.31 0.74 38.70
N ASP A 58 17.08 1.19 38.42
CA ASP A 58 16.56 2.53 38.68
C ASP A 58 16.85 3.11 40.07
N VAL A 59 17.32 4.35 40.09
CA VAL A 59 17.14 5.27 41.23
C VAL A 59 16.54 6.57 40.71
N GLN A 60 15.26 6.78 41.03
CA GLN A 60 14.54 8.05 40.92
C GLN A 60 15.27 9.15 41.70
N ILE A 61 15.72 10.23 41.04
CA ILE A 61 15.93 11.53 41.71
C ILE A 61 15.58 12.73 40.80
N LYS A 62 14.61 13.50 41.31
CA LYS A 62 14.34 14.94 41.18
C LYS A 62 15.41 15.83 40.55
N ALA A 63 14.93 16.76 39.72
CA ALA A 63 15.65 17.96 39.29
C ALA A 63 16.04 18.86 40.47
N GLU A 64 17.26 19.38 40.46
CA GLU A 64 17.59 20.66 41.08
C GLU A 64 18.74 21.34 40.34
N SER A 65 18.52 22.63 40.07
CA SER A 65 19.42 23.58 39.44
C SER A 65 20.55 23.97 40.38
N THR A 66 21.79 24.11 39.88
CA THR A 66 22.75 25.02 40.49
C THR A 66 23.74 25.55 39.45
N ALA A 67 23.68 26.85 39.25
CA ALA A 67 24.61 27.64 38.46
C ALA A 67 25.93 27.82 39.21
N VAL A 68 27.06 27.84 38.48
CA VAL A 68 28.29 28.54 38.89
C VAL A 68 28.90 29.22 37.66
N ALA A 69 28.98 30.54 37.72
CA ALA A 69 29.63 31.42 36.75
C ALA A 69 31.10 31.68 37.11
N ARG A 70 31.94 31.97 36.11
CA ARG A 70 33.13 32.86 36.18
C ARG A 70 33.67 33.21 34.77
N PRO A 71 34.48 34.28 34.58
CA PRO A 71 34.14 35.34 33.63
C PRO A 71 35.16 35.59 32.50
N ALA A 72 34.62 36.17 31.42
CA ALA A 72 35.13 37.15 30.45
C ALA A 72 36.62 37.18 30.04
N THR A 73 36.85 37.16 28.71
CA THR A 73 37.33 38.35 27.96
C THR A 73 37.41 38.04 26.45
N GLY A 74 36.97 38.98 25.61
CA GLY A 74 37.21 38.92 24.16
C GLY A 74 36.10 39.56 23.33
N ASN A 75 36.14 40.89 23.20
CA ASN A 75 35.28 41.66 22.30
C ASN A 75 35.51 41.27 20.82
N ALA A 76 34.46 40.87 20.12
CA ALA A 76 34.37 41.00 18.66
C ALA A 76 32.90 41.13 18.23
N PHE A 77 32.58 42.33 17.70
CA PHE A 77 31.46 42.71 16.84
C PHE A 77 30.22 41.79 16.77
N ALA A 78 29.13 42.23 17.41
CA ALA A 78 27.82 41.62 17.33
C ALA A 78 27.13 41.93 15.98
N ALA A 79 26.91 40.90 15.17
CA ALA A 79 25.74 40.83 14.29
C ALA A 79 24.52 40.39 15.13
N PRO A 80 23.29 40.80 14.81
CA PRO A 80 22.13 40.37 15.57
C PRO A 80 21.99 38.85 15.46
N LEU A 81 22.17 38.16 16.60
CA LEU A 81 21.90 36.74 16.74
C LEU A 81 20.41 36.51 16.47
N SER A 82 20.09 35.80 15.40
CA SER A 82 18.80 35.14 15.26
C SER A 82 18.54 34.34 16.55
N PRO A 83 17.32 34.35 17.11
CA PRO A 83 17.03 33.54 18.29
C PRO A 83 17.41 32.09 17.99
N PRO A 84 17.91 31.33 18.98
CA PRO A 84 18.16 29.91 18.79
C PRO A 84 16.85 29.29 18.34
N VAL A 85 16.85 28.75 17.12
CA VAL A 85 15.79 27.85 16.67
C VAL A 85 15.86 26.69 17.66
N GLN A 86 14.93 26.66 18.62
CA GLN A 86 14.74 25.49 19.46
C GLN A 86 14.58 24.30 18.50
N PRO A 87 15.36 23.21 18.66
CA PRO A 87 15.11 22.02 17.87
C PRO A 87 13.66 21.64 18.13
N ALA A 88 12.83 21.62 17.07
CA ALA A 88 11.43 21.25 17.17
C ALA A 88 11.35 19.96 18.00
N GLU A 89 10.64 20.00 19.12
CA GLU A 89 10.43 18.83 19.95
C GLU A 89 9.91 17.71 19.04
N ARG A 90 10.72 16.67 18.84
CA ARG A 90 10.36 15.53 18.01
C ARG A 90 9.24 14.78 18.73
N ARG A 91 8.00 15.10 18.36
CA ARG A 91 6.82 14.39 18.86
C ARG A 91 6.89 12.94 18.38
N THR A 92 6.57 12.02 19.27
CA THR A 92 6.53 10.59 18.96
C THR A 92 5.16 10.07 19.27
N ILE A 93 4.67 9.14 18.46
CA ILE A 93 3.38 8.48 18.66
C ILE A 93 3.55 6.97 18.60
N THR A 94 2.64 6.24 19.24
CA THR A 94 2.56 4.78 19.17
C THR A 94 1.48 4.39 18.17
N LEU A 95 1.84 3.59 17.17
CA LEU A 95 0.92 3.01 16.20
C LEU A 95 0.75 1.53 16.46
N ASP A 96 -0.48 1.06 16.62
CA ASP A 96 -0.84 -0.33 16.77
C ASP A 96 -1.12 -0.93 15.39
N LEU A 97 -0.15 -1.67 14.83
CA LEU A 97 -0.24 -2.22 13.48
C LEU A 97 -0.99 -3.54 13.50
N VAL A 98 -2.12 -3.58 12.80
CA VAL A 98 -3.06 -4.70 12.78
C VAL A 98 -3.34 -5.12 11.34
N SER A 99 -3.45 -6.42 11.08
CA SER A 99 -3.81 -6.93 9.76
C SER A 99 -4.74 -8.13 9.87
N SER A 100 -5.57 -8.31 8.84
CA SER A 100 -6.38 -9.51 8.63
C SER A 100 -5.68 -10.57 7.77
N ILE A 101 -4.45 -10.30 7.32
CA ILE A 101 -3.66 -11.26 6.54
C ILE A 101 -3.28 -12.43 7.45
N GLU A 102 -3.67 -13.64 7.05
CA GLU A 102 -3.41 -14.86 7.81
C GLU A 102 -1.90 -15.05 8.03
N GLY A 103 -1.51 -15.38 9.27
CA GLY A 103 -0.11 -15.57 9.66
C GLY A 103 0.65 -14.29 10.05
N THR A 104 0.04 -13.10 9.93
CA THR A 104 0.67 -11.86 10.39
C THR A 104 0.62 -11.70 11.90
N GLN A 105 1.69 -11.14 12.46
CA GLN A 105 1.79 -10.72 13.84
C GLN A 105 1.31 -9.26 13.98
N LYS A 106 0.42 -9.03 14.95
CA LYS A 106 0.03 -7.68 15.39
C LYS A 106 1.07 -7.13 16.36
N PHE A 107 1.45 -5.86 16.23
CA PHE A 107 2.42 -5.23 17.12
C PHE A 107 2.36 -3.71 17.08
N SER A 108 2.80 -3.09 18.18
CA SER A 108 2.91 -1.64 18.28
C SER A 108 4.30 -1.15 17.85
N VAL A 109 4.37 0.00 17.20
CA VAL A 109 5.62 0.69 16.85
C VAL A 109 5.57 2.14 17.31
N LYS A 110 6.65 2.61 17.94
CA LYS A 110 6.80 4.02 18.31
C LYS A 110 7.56 4.75 17.22
N VAL A 111 6.97 5.81 16.67
CA VAL A 111 7.45 6.52 15.48
C VAL A 111 7.51 8.02 15.71
N ASN A 112 8.45 8.69 15.03
CA ASN A 112 8.57 10.14 15.06
C ASN A 112 7.52 10.79 14.15
N SER A 113 7.20 12.05 14.45
CA SER A 113 6.24 12.84 13.67
C SER A 113 6.58 12.98 12.19
N THR A 114 7.88 12.94 11.88
CA THR A 114 8.44 13.05 10.53
C THR A 114 8.61 11.72 9.81
N THR A 115 8.27 10.60 10.43
CA THR A 115 8.25 9.28 9.76
C THR A 115 7.16 9.28 8.70
N THR A 116 7.43 8.67 7.55
CA THR A 116 6.45 8.53 6.46
C THR A 116 5.68 7.22 6.56
N TRP A 117 4.46 7.17 6.00
CA TRP A 117 3.64 5.96 6.01
C TRP A 117 4.27 4.77 5.26
N ASP A 118 5.03 5.03 4.19
CA ASP A 118 5.82 3.98 3.50
C ASP A 118 6.80 3.29 4.44
N LYS A 119 7.41 4.03 5.38
CA LYS A 119 8.31 3.42 6.37
C LYS A 119 7.54 2.58 7.39
N VAL A 120 6.32 2.96 7.73
CA VAL A 120 5.45 2.16 8.61
C VAL A 120 5.08 0.85 7.91
N ALA A 121 4.72 0.92 6.62
CA ALA A 121 4.47 -0.25 5.76
C ALA A 121 5.69 -1.18 5.71
N HIS A 122 6.87 -0.61 5.48
CA HIS A 122 8.14 -1.33 5.45
C HIS A 122 8.41 -2.09 6.75
N VAL A 123 8.19 -1.45 7.91
CA VAL A 123 8.39 -2.09 9.23
C VAL A 123 7.43 -3.26 9.42
N PHE A 124 6.18 -3.13 9.01
CA PHE A 124 5.23 -4.23 9.04
C PHE A 124 5.65 -5.39 8.14
N TRP A 125 6.04 -5.09 6.90
CA TRP A 125 6.54 -6.10 5.96
C TRP A 125 7.77 -6.82 6.54
N LEU A 126 8.76 -6.09 7.03
CA LEU A 126 10.02 -6.64 7.53
C LEU A 126 9.78 -7.68 8.65
N LYS A 127 8.81 -7.40 9.52
CA LYS A 127 8.44 -8.28 10.64
C LYS A 127 7.65 -9.52 10.21
N ASN A 128 6.89 -9.44 9.12
CA ASN A 128 5.97 -10.49 8.70
C ASN A 128 6.42 -11.30 7.47
N ARG A 129 7.41 -10.84 6.70
CA ARG A 129 7.85 -11.45 5.43
C ARG A 129 8.29 -12.92 5.51
N HIS A 130 8.76 -13.35 6.67
CA HIS A 130 9.18 -14.74 6.89
C HIS A 130 8.04 -15.64 7.34
N ALA A 131 7.02 -15.08 8.00
CA ALA A 131 5.85 -15.81 8.49
C ALA A 131 4.78 -15.96 7.40
N VAL A 132 4.72 -15.02 6.45
CA VAL A 132 3.71 -14.99 5.38
C VAL A 132 4.39 -15.18 4.02
N PRO A 133 4.34 -16.40 3.44
CA PRO A 133 4.90 -16.65 2.11
C PRO A 133 4.27 -15.74 1.05
N GLY A 134 5.10 -15.07 0.26
CA GLY A 134 4.65 -14.20 -0.84
C GLY A 134 4.20 -12.80 -0.41
N LEU A 135 4.41 -12.40 0.85
CA LEU A 135 4.17 -11.03 1.30
C LEU A 135 5.13 -10.06 0.57
N CYS A 136 4.57 -9.25 -0.32
CA CYS A 136 5.29 -8.20 -1.04
C CYS A 136 5.05 -6.86 -0.34
N GLU A 137 6.12 -6.09 -0.12
CA GLU A 137 6.03 -4.75 0.49
C GLU A 137 5.16 -3.80 -0.34
N ASP A 138 5.33 -3.82 -1.67
CA ASP A 138 4.60 -2.99 -2.61
C ASP A 138 3.10 -3.35 -2.71
N ASP A 139 2.71 -4.51 -2.19
CA ASP A 139 1.33 -4.98 -2.18
C ASP A 139 0.67 -4.72 -0.81
N LEU A 140 1.13 -3.74 -0.04
CA LEU A 140 0.53 -3.34 1.24
C LEU A 140 -0.03 -1.93 1.18
N TYR A 141 -1.21 -1.74 1.77
CA TYR A 141 -1.76 -0.41 2.04
C TYR A 141 -2.25 -0.30 3.48
N LEU A 142 -2.27 0.92 3.99
CA LEU A 142 -2.65 1.25 5.36
C LEU A 142 -3.99 1.96 5.40
N ILE A 143 -4.75 1.74 6.46
CA ILE A 143 -5.96 2.48 6.80
C ILE A 143 -5.82 2.98 8.24
N LEU A 144 -5.94 4.29 8.41
CA LEU A 144 -6.01 5.00 9.68
C LEU A 144 -7.37 5.71 9.76
N ASP A 145 -8.17 5.45 10.79
CA ASP A 145 -9.49 6.07 10.99
C ASP A 145 -10.41 6.01 9.77
N GLY A 146 -10.38 4.89 9.05
CA GLY A 146 -11.16 4.67 7.83
C GLY A 146 -10.64 5.43 6.59
N ARG A 147 -9.48 6.09 6.68
CA ARG A 147 -8.82 6.80 5.59
C ARG A 147 -7.53 6.08 5.20
N MET A 148 -7.19 6.12 3.92
CA MET A 148 -5.91 5.61 3.42
C MET A 148 -4.91 6.76 3.34
N PRO A 149 -3.93 6.84 4.26
CA PRO A 149 -2.91 7.87 4.18
C PRO A 149 -2.02 7.64 2.95
N ASN A 150 -1.46 8.72 2.42
CA ASN A 150 -0.49 8.62 1.33
C ASN A 150 0.86 8.16 1.87
N GLY A 151 1.46 7.17 1.21
CA GLY A 151 2.75 6.60 1.59
C GLY A 151 3.87 7.62 1.84
N SER A 152 3.92 8.68 1.03
CA SER A 152 4.94 9.72 1.13
C SER A 152 4.67 10.78 2.20
N ASN A 153 3.43 10.89 2.69
CA ASN A 153 3.07 11.85 3.74
C ASN A 153 3.75 11.46 5.04
N LYS A 154 4.10 12.47 5.84
CA LYS A 154 4.55 12.26 7.22
C LYS A 154 3.35 12.00 8.13
N ILE A 155 3.58 11.26 9.21
CA ILE A 155 2.54 10.95 10.20
C ILE A 155 1.89 12.22 10.76
N GLU A 156 2.66 13.29 10.95
CA GLU A 156 2.14 14.58 11.44
C GLU A 156 1.17 15.30 10.51
N GLU A 157 1.03 14.84 9.27
CA GLU A 157 0.07 15.40 8.32
C GLU A 157 -1.31 14.73 8.43
N ASP A 158 -1.38 13.53 9.01
CA ASP A 158 -2.60 12.72 9.10
C ASP A 158 -3.09 12.48 10.54
N ILE A 159 -2.24 12.74 11.56
CA ILE A 159 -2.59 12.58 12.99
C ILE A 159 -2.45 13.90 13.76
N ASP A 160 -3.57 14.35 14.31
CA ASP A 160 -3.65 15.55 15.15
C ASP A 160 -3.50 15.26 16.65
N ASP A 161 -3.89 14.06 17.11
CA ASP A 161 -3.82 13.64 18.52
C ASP A 161 -2.59 12.76 18.78
N TRP A 162 -1.71 13.22 19.66
CA TRP A 162 -0.41 12.60 19.97
C TRP A 162 -0.37 11.91 21.34
N ASP A 163 -1.45 12.02 22.12
CA ASP A 163 -1.49 11.51 23.50
C ASP A 163 -1.95 10.05 23.56
N GLU A 164 -2.68 9.59 22.55
CA GLU A 164 -3.21 8.22 22.45
C GLU A 164 -2.49 7.39 21.37
N SER A 165 -2.57 6.06 21.49
CA SER A 165 -2.13 5.18 20.41
C SER A 165 -3.21 5.09 19.33
N HIS A 166 -2.77 4.93 18.07
CA HIS A 166 -3.66 4.82 16.93
C HIS A 166 -3.58 3.43 16.32
N GLU A 167 -4.73 2.82 16.04
CA GLU A 167 -4.79 1.55 15.33
C GLU A 167 -4.66 1.79 13.83
N VAL A 168 -3.71 1.10 13.21
CA VAL A 168 -3.45 1.20 11.77
C VAL A 168 -3.67 -0.17 11.15
N PHE A 169 -4.68 -0.27 10.30
CA PHE A 169 -5.02 -1.50 9.61
C PHE A 169 -4.20 -1.65 8.33
N ILE A 170 -3.58 -2.81 8.14
CA ILE A 170 -2.74 -3.12 6.98
C ILE A 170 -3.40 -4.22 6.17
N HIS A 171 -3.58 -3.92 4.88
CA HIS A 171 -4.31 -4.75 3.95
C HIS A 171 -3.48 -5.01 2.67
N PRO A 172 -3.71 -6.14 1.98
CA PRO A 172 -3.12 -6.37 0.65
C PRO A 172 -3.66 -5.37 -0.36
N ALA A 173 -2.81 -4.78 -1.21
CA ALA A 173 -3.18 -3.81 -2.25
C ALA A 173 -4.46 -4.21 -2.99
N LEU A 174 -5.37 -3.24 -3.14
CA LEU A 174 -6.53 -3.42 -4.00
C LEU A 174 -6.06 -3.67 -5.44
N MET A 175 -6.56 -4.75 -6.04
CA MET A 175 -6.21 -5.13 -7.39
C MET A 175 -7.46 -5.21 -8.26
N GLY A 176 -7.34 -4.72 -9.50
CA GLY A 176 -8.25 -5.08 -10.57
C GLY A 176 -7.90 -6.49 -11.05
N SER A 177 -8.40 -7.52 -10.38
CA SER A 177 -8.03 -8.91 -10.63
C SER A 177 -8.96 -9.61 -11.62
N LYS A 178 -8.37 -10.18 -12.68
CA LYS A 178 -9.05 -10.89 -13.78
C LYS A 178 -10.23 -10.17 -14.46
N PRO A 179 -10.09 -8.90 -14.87
CA PRO A 179 -10.86 -8.40 -16.01
C PRO A 179 -10.62 -9.24 -17.28
N VAL A 180 -11.71 -9.69 -17.91
CA VAL A 180 -11.67 -10.47 -19.15
C VAL A 180 -12.61 -9.83 -20.17
N ILE A 181 -12.14 -9.67 -21.40
CA ILE A 181 -12.88 -9.11 -22.53
C ILE A 181 -13.10 -10.23 -23.54
N TYR A 182 -14.36 -10.46 -23.84
CA TYR A 182 -14.78 -11.38 -24.89
C TYR A 182 -15.47 -10.61 -26.01
N ILE A 183 -15.27 -11.02 -27.26
CA ILE A 183 -15.77 -10.33 -28.44
C ILE A 183 -16.43 -11.33 -29.37
N TRP A 184 -17.72 -11.12 -29.68
CA TRP A 184 -18.44 -11.86 -30.71
C TRP A 184 -18.83 -10.94 -31.84
N THR A 185 -18.56 -11.39 -33.06
CA THR A 185 -18.97 -10.74 -34.30
C THR A 185 -19.77 -11.75 -35.13
N ARG A 186 -20.65 -11.26 -36.00
CA ARG A 186 -21.44 -12.16 -36.89
C ARG A 186 -20.60 -12.77 -38.00
N GLN A 187 -19.54 -12.08 -38.39
CA GLN A 187 -18.60 -12.49 -39.43
C GLN A 187 -17.20 -12.18 -38.93
N SER A 188 -16.23 -13.00 -39.33
CA SER A 188 -14.83 -12.75 -39.02
C SER A 188 -14.41 -11.37 -39.53
N GLN A 189 -13.95 -10.53 -38.62
CA GLN A 189 -13.50 -9.17 -38.91
C GLN A 189 -12.39 -8.76 -37.96
N GLU A 190 -11.57 -7.82 -38.43
CA GLU A 190 -10.60 -7.16 -37.58
C GLU A 190 -11.31 -6.26 -36.57
N VAL A 191 -10.75 -6.14 -35.39
CA VAL A 191 -11.27 -5.31 -34.30
C VAL A 191 -10.07 -4.73 -33.57
N SER A 192 -10.08 -3.42 -33.35
CA SER A 192 -9.17 -2.76 -32.43
C SER A 192 -9.84 -2.56 -31.08
N VAL A 193 -9.13 -2.91 -30.01
CA VAL A 193 -9.59 -2.87 -28.63
C VAL A 193 -8.65 -1.97 -27.85
N ASP A 194 -9.10 -0.75 -27.59
CA ASP A 194 -8.37 0.24 -26.81
C ASP A 194 -8.84 0.21 -25.36
N LEU A 195 -7.88 0.03 -24.44
CA LEU A 195 -8.13 0.03 -23.01
C LEU A 195 -7.29 1.12 -22.35
N SER A 196 -7.92 1.97 -21.54
CA SER A 196 -7.27 3.07 -20.84
C SER A 196 -7.64 3.09 -19.36
N LEU A 197 -6.65 3.11 -18.48
CA LEU A 197 -6.78 3.22 -17.03
C LEU A 197 -6.50 4.66 -16.57
N THR A 198 -7.16 5.06 -15.49
CA THR A 198 -6.86 6.33 -14.80
C THR A 198 -5.48 6.33 -14.15
N SER A 199 -5.05 7.48 -13.63
CA SER A 199 -3.83 7.60 -12.82
C SER A 199 -3.87 6.80 -11.51
N HIS A 200 -5.05 6.33 -11.09
CA HIS A 200 -5.22 5.53 -9.88
C HIS A 200 -4.89 4.04 -10.09
N TRP A 201 -4.77 3.58 -11.33
CA TRP A 201 -4.43 2.20 -11.67
C TRP A 201 -3.25 2.14 -12.65
N SER A 202 -2.45 1.10 -12.47
CA SER A 202 -1.43 0.69 -13.45
C SER A 202 -1.63 -0.77 -13.81
N PHE A 203 -1.46 -1.12 -15.08
CA PHE A 203 -1.48 -2.51 -15.53
C PHE A 203 -0.37 -3.31 -14.82
N SER A 204 -0.74 -4.45 -14.25
CA SER A 204 0.20 -5.42 -13.67
C SER A 204 0.42 -6.62 -14.58
N ALA A 205 -0.59 -7.01 -15.34
CA ALA A 205 -0.52 -8.07 -16.34
C ALA A 205 -1.49 -7.78 -17.49
N VAL A 206 -1.10 -8.16 -18.71
CA VAL A 206 -1.93 -8.04 -19.92
C VAL A 206 -1.69 -9.26 -20.81
N TYR A 207 -2.75 -9.81 -21.38
CA TYR A 207 -2.67 -10.98 -22.25
C TYR A 207 -3.70 -10.92 -23.40
N PRO A 208 -3.29 -11.16 -24.65
CA PRO A 208 -1.91 -11.25 -25.14
C PRO A 208 -1.06 -10.03 -24.78
N VAL A 209 0.27 -10.21 -24.76
CA VAL A 209 1.19 -9.14 -24.36
C VAL A 209 1.06 -7.99 -25.36
N ALA A 210 0.69 -6.82 -24.86
CA ALA A 210 0.55 -5.59 -25.63
C ALA A 210 1.39 -4.47 -25.00
N SER A 211 1.81 -3.52 -25.83
CA SER A 211 2.59 -2.37 -25.36
C SER A 211 1.73 -1.43 -24.52
N ILE A 212 2.16 -1.21 -23.28
CA ILE A 212 1.53 -0.24 -22.38
C ILE A 212 2.18 1.14 -22.60
N THR A 213 1.33 2.14 -22.80
CA THR A 213 1.71 3.53 -23.08
C THR A 213 1.22 4.43 -21.95
N PRO A 214 2.08 5.31 -21.39
CA PRO A 214 1.63 6.32 -20.44
C PRO A 214 0.73 7.35 -21.14
N THR A 215 -0.41 7.68 -20.53
CA THR A 215 -1.40 8.59 -21.10
C THR A 215 -1.70 9.73 -20.15
N LYS A 216 -1.49 10.97 -20.62
CA LYS A 216 -1.79 12.18 -19.84
C LYS A 216 -3.29 12.40 -19.76
N LEU A 217 -3.83 12.40 -18.54
CA LEU A 217 -5.24 12.61 -18.25
C LEU A 217 -5.43 13.82 -17.33
N PRO A 218 -6.61 14.45 -17.33
CA PRO A 218 -7.01 15.36 -16.26
C PRO A 218 -7.03 14.57 -14.94
N GLY A 219 -6.06 14.82 -14.05
CA GLY A 219 -5.87 14.04 -12.81
C GLY A 219 -4.61 13.18 -12.77
N GLY A 220 -3.70 13.29 -13.75
CA GLY A 220 -2.37 12.67 -13.68
C GLY A 220 -2.05 11.82 -14.90
N THR A 221 -1.05 10.94 -14.76
CA THR A 221 -0.65 10.04 -15.85
C THR A 221 -1.28 8.68 -15.61
N GLY A 222 -2.21 8.29 -16.48
CA GLY A 222 -2.76 6.94 -16.55
C GLY A 222 -1.96 6.06 -17.53
N GLN A 223 -2.52 4.91 -17.88
CA GLN A 223 -1.93 3.96 -18.82
C GLN A 223 -2.95 3.51 -19.87
N SER A 224 -2.50 3.26 -21.08
CA SER A 224 -3.33 2.71 -22.14
C SER A 224 -2.60 1.67 -22.96
N LEU A 225 -3.36 0.78 -23.58
CA LEU A 225 -2.87 -0.19 -24.54
C LEU A 225 -3.92 -0.44 -25.62
N THR A 226 -3.50 -1.09 -26.70
CA THR A 226 -4.37 -1.48 -27.80
C THR A 226 -4.07 -2.92 -28.20
N TRP A 227 -5.12 -3.74 -28.31
CA TRP A 227 -5.05 -5.02 -29.01
C TRP A 227 -5.67 -4.89 -30.39
N ASN A 228 -5.03 -5.48 -31.40
CA ASN A 228 -5.62 -5.64 -32.73
C ASN A 228 -5.87 -7.12 -32.93
N VAL A 229 -7.13 -7.53 -33.03
CA VAL A 229 -7.52 -8.93 -33.11
C VAL A 229 -8.36 -9.21 -34.34
N LEU A 230 -8.23 -10.41 -34.89
CA LEU A 230 -9.19 -10.96 -35.83
C LEU A 230 -10.20 -11.81 -35.05
N THR A 231 -11.48 -11.46 -35.14
CA THR A 231 -12.57 -12.20 -34.51
C THR A 231 -12.94 -13.44 -35.33
N ARG A 232 -13.39 -14.51 -34.65
CA ARG A 232 -13.90 -15.74 -35.27
C ARG A 232 -15.36 -15.97 -34.87
N GLU A 233 -16.09 -16.74 -35.68
CA GLU A 233 -17.51 -17.03 -35.45
C GLU A 233 -17.78 -17.82 -34.16
N ASP A 234 -16.79 -18.58 -33.68
CA ASP A 234 -16.85 -19.36 -32.44
C ASP A 234 -16.56 -18.52 -31.17
N GLY A 235 -16.22 -17.24 -31.33
CA GLY A 235 -15.83 -16.35 -30.23
C GLY A 235 -14.34 -16.33 -29.92
N ASN A 236 -13.53 -17.17 -30.58
CA ASN A 236 -12.09 -17.08 -30.48
C ASN A 236 -11.55 -15.83 -31.20
N LEU A 237 -10.39 -15.38 -30.77
CA LEU A 237 -9.67 -14.24 -31.28
C LEU A 237 -8.30 -14.69 -31.76
N GLN A 238 -7.81 -14.10 -32.83
CA GLN A 238 -6.40 -14.18 -33.20
C GLN A 238 -5.77 -12.81 -32.99
N ASP A 239 -4.78 -12.72 -32.10
CA ASP A 239 -4.00 -11.51 -31.94
C ASP A 239 -3.10 -11.28 -33.16
N LYS A 240 -3.21 -10.09 -33.78
CA LYS A 240 -2.48 -9.78 -35.01
C LYS A 240 -1.00 -9.50 -34.76
N ALA A 241 -0.62 -9.11 -33.55
CA ALA A 241 0.78 -8.81 -33.24
C ALA A 241 1.61 -10.10 -33.11
N THR A 242 1.06 -11.12 -32.46
CA THR A 242 1.77 -12.38 -32.13
C THR A 242 1.30 -13.58 -32.94
N GLY A 243 0.12 -13.51 -33.56
CA GLY A 243 -0.53 -14.64 -34.24
C GLY A 243 -1.20 -15.65 -33.29
N LEU A 244 -1.16 -15.39 -31.97
CA LEU A 244 -1.74 -16.28 -30.97
C LEU A 244 -3.25 -16.37 -31.11
N GLU A 245 -3.77 -17.58 -31.04
CA GLU A 245 -5.20 -17.83 -30.88
C GLU A 245 -5.54 -17.85 -29.39
N VAL A 246 -6.51 -17.01 -29.01
CA VAL A 246 -6.96 -16.84 -27.62
C VAL A 246 -8.47 -16.80 -27.58
N ASN A 247 -9.06 -17.24 -26.48
CA ASN A 247 -10.52 -17.17 -26.27
C ASN A 247 -10.99 -15.80 -25.76
N SER A 248 -10.06 -14.98 -25.27
CA SER A 248 -10.36 -13.71 -24.62
C SER A 248 -9.11 -12.84 -24.50
N LEU A 249 -9.33 -11.54 -24.27
CA LEU A 249 -8.29 -10.62 -23.82
C LEU A 249 -8.39 -10.46 -22.30
N PHE A 250 -7.25 -10.32 -21.65
CA PHE A 250 -7.16 -10.28 -20.19
C PHE A 250 -6.24 -9.16 -19.75
N TRP A 251 -6.58 -8.55 -18.63
CA TRP A 251 -5.69 -7.61 -17.95
C TRP A 251 -5.88 -7.68 -16.44
N GLU A 252 -4.87 -7.23 -15.71
CA GLU A 252 -4.94 -6.94 -14.28
C GLU A 252 -4.36 -5.56 -14.00
N ALA A 253 -4.77 -4.96 -12.89
CA ALA A 253 -4.21 -3.69 -12.44
C ALA A 253 -3.91 -3.67 -10.93
N ARG A 254 -2.93 -2.83 -10.59
CA ARG A 254 -2.58 -2.45 -9.23
C ARG A 254 -3.04 -1.03 -8.95
N THR A 255 -3.59 -0.81 -7.75
CA THR A 255 -3.91 0.52 -7.23
C THR A 255 -2.65 1.30 -6.91
N ASN A 256 -2.51 2.48 -7.50
CA ASN A 256 -1.39 3.39 -7.28
C ASN A 256 -1.62 4.15 -5.97
N SER A 257 -0.80 3.89 -4.95
CA SER A 257 -0.84 4.56 -3.63
C SER A 257 -0.37 6.02 -3.65
N HIS A 258 0.31 6.46 -4.71
CA HIS A 258 1.04 7.73 -4.77
C HIS A 258 0.28 8.92 -5.39
N VAL A 259 -1.04 8.86 -5.55
CA VAL A 259 -1.77 9.99 -6.15
C VAL A 259 -2.05 11.06 -5.09
N SER A 260 -1.03 11.87 -4.82
CA SER A 260 -1.12 13.10 -4.02
C SER A 260 -1.80 14.20 -4.84
N GLY A 261 -2.83 14.84 -4.28
CA GLY A 261 -3.22 16.21 -4.68
C GLY A 261 -4.28 16.38 -5.78
N ILE A 262 -5.21 15.44 -5.96
CA ILE A 262 -6.43 15.72 -6.74
C ILE A 262 -7.52 16.17 -5.76
N PRO A 263 -8.06 17.40 -5.86
CA PRO A 263 -9.28 17.74 -5.14
C PRO A 263 -10.37 16.77 -5.61
N ASP A 264 -11.25 16.33 -4.71
CA ASP A 264 -12.46 15.51 -5.00
C ASP A 264 -13.46 16.18 -6.00
N SER A 265 -13.03 17.20 -6.73
CA SER A 265 -13.82 18.02 -7.63
C SER A 265 -13.69 17.51 -9.06
N SER A 266 -14.81 17.00 -9.57
CA SER A 266 -15.02 16.76 -11.00
C SER A 266 -14.60 17.97 -11.85
N PRO A 267 -13.98 17.80 -13.03
CA PRO A 267 -13.67 18.92 -13.90
C PRO A 267 -14.98 19.55 -14.42
N SER A 268 -15.23 20.80 -14.03
CA SER A 268 -16.40 21.62 -14.35
C SER A 268 -16.50 22.06 -15.82
N SER A 269 -15.99 21.27 -16.77
CA SER A 269 -16.00 21.61 -18.20
C SER A 269 -16.42 20.41 -19.04
N ARG A 270 -17.67 19.98 -18.86
CA ARG A 270 -18.36 19.12 -19.85
C ARG A 270 -19.48 19.90 -20.56
N PRO A 271 -19.55 19.87 -21.90
CA PRO A 271 -20.72 20.34 -22.63
C PRO A 271 -21.92 19.43 -22.36
N SER A 272 -23.10 20.05 -22.43
CA SER A 272 -24.40 19.60 -21.97
C SER A 272 -24.83 18.17 -22.40
N SER A 273 -24.85 17.25 -21.44
CA SER A 273 -25.90 16.23 -21.32
C SER A 273 -25.96 15.75 -19.86
N PRO A 274 -27.11 15.86 -19.16
CA PRO A 274 -27.18 15.58 -17.73
C PRO A 274 -27.43 14.08 -17.49
N ALA A 275 -26.56 13.44 -16.72
CA ALA A 275 -26.96 12.33 -15.86
C ALA A 275 -26.65 12.76 -14.41
N PRO A 276 -27.65 12.90 -13.53
CA PRO A 276 -27.45 13.36 -12.17
C PRO A 276 -26.76 12.29 -11.30
N GLY A 277 -25.78 12.72 -10.50
CA GLY A 277 -25.48 12.13 -9.18
C GLY A 277 -25.01 10.68 -9.11
N MET A 278 -24.33 10.14 -10.12
CA MET A 278 -23.74 8.81 -10.00
C MET A 278 -22.33 8.91 -9.41
N ASP A 279 -22.16 8.43 -8.19
CA ASP A 279 -20.84 8.34 -7.55
C ASP A 279 -19.89 7.53 -8.44
N ALA A 280 -18.80 8.18 -8.85
CA ALA A 280 -17.77 7.55 -9.68
C ALA A 280 -17.03 6.48 -8.88
N PHE A 281 -16.83 5.31 -9.48
CA PHE A 281 -16.06 4.25 -8.87
C PHE A 281 -14.61 4.71 -8.72
N ASN A 282 -14.15 4.84 -7.47
CA ASN A 282 -12.77 5.16 -7.17
C ASN A 282 -12.02 3.87 -6.79
N PRO A 283 -11.07 3.39 -7.62
CA PRO A 283 -10.34 2.17 -7.34
C PRO A 283 -9.43 2.23 -6.10
N ILE A 284 -9.08 3.44 -5.62
CA ILE A 284 -8.33 3.63 -4.37
C ILE A 284 -9.25 3.47 -3.15
N LYS A 285 -10.53 3.86 -3.30
CA LYS A 285 -11.53 3.85 -2.24
C LYS A 285 -12.71 2.94 -2.61
N ALA A 286 -12.41 1.73 -3.06
CA ALA A 286 -13.44 0.77 -3.41
C ALA A 286 -14.20 0.35 -2.14
N GLY A 287 -15.39 0.92 -1.93
CA GLY A 287 -16.24 0.63 -0.77
C GLY A 287 -17.44 -0.26 -1.11
N LEU A 288 -18.14 -0.67 -0.05
CA LEU A 288 -19.44 -1.34 -0.06
C LEU A 288 -20.38 -0.57 0.87
N ALA A 289 -21.66 -0.46 0.52
CA ALA A 289 -22.69 0.10 1.37
C ALA A 289 -23.91 -0.81 1.42
N ASP A 290 -24.70 -0.72 2.49
CA ASP A 290 -25.87 -1.59 2.69
C ASP A 290 -26.91 -1.47 1.56
N HIS A 291 -26.97 -0.31 0.89
CA HIS A 291 -27.95 -0.03 -0.16
C HIS A 291 -27.49 -0.44 -1.57
N ASP A 292 -26.21 -0.79 -1.75
CA ASP A 292 -25.63 -1.14 -3.06
C ASP A 292 -24.92 -2.50 -3.07
N SER A 293 -25.01 -3.26 -1.98
CA SER A 293 -24.35 -4.54 -1.83
C SER A 293 -25.31 -5.64 -1.34
N VAL A 294 -24.87 -6.89 -1.51
CA VAL A 294 -25.54 -8.07 -0.94
C VAL A 294 -24.53 -8.85 -0.11
N LEU A 295 -24.97 -9.36 1.03
CA LEU A 295 -24.20 -10.27 1.88
C LEU A 295 -24.73 -11.70 1.71
N LEU A 296 -23.87 -12.62 1.28
CA LEU A 296 -24.24 -13.99 0.99
C LEU A 296 -23.41 -14.96 1.80
N ARG A 297 -24.03 -16.06 2.24
CA ARG A 297 -23.27 -17.23 2.69
C ARG A 297 -22.54 -17.85 1.50
N VAL A 298 -21.35 -18.37 1.76
CA VAL A 298 -20.54 -18.97 0.69
C VAL A 298 -21.22 -20.16 0.01
N SER A 299 -22.07 -20.92 0.73
CA SER A 299 -22.89 -21.99 0.16
C SER A 299 -23.84 -21.52 -0.95
N ASP A 300 -24.25 -20.25 -0.89
CA ASP A 300 -25.27 -19.67 -1.76
C ASP A 300 -24.63 -18.83 -2.89
N MET A 301 -23.31 -18.61 -2.83
CA MET A 301 -22.57 -17.70 -3.70
C MET A 301 -22.54 -18.13 -5.17
N THR A 302 -22.12 -19.38 -5.44
CA THR A 302 -21.98 -19.89 -6.80
C THR A 302 -23.29 -19.85 -7.61
N PRO A 303 -24.43 -20.39 -7.11
CA PRO A 303 -25.68 -20.32 -7.87
C PRO A 303 -26.18 -18.89 -8.03
N TYR A 304 -25.97 -18.02 -7.03
CA TYR A 304 -26.32 -16.60 -7.12
C TYR A 304 -25.52 -15.89 -8.23
N LEU A 305 -24.19 -16.04 -8.24
CA LEU A 305 -23.33 -15.43 -9.25
C LEU A 305 -23.63 -15.95 -10.66
N ASP A 306 -23.83 -17.27 -10.86
CA ASP A 306 -24.17 -17.79 -12.19
C ASP A 306 -25.48 -17.19 -12.71
N ALA A 307 -26.50 -17.03 -11.84
CA ALA A 307 -27.76 -16.41 -12.21
C ALA A 307 -27.59 -14.93 -12.59
N CYS A 308 -26.87 -14.15 -11.78
CA CYS A 308 -26.59 -12.73 -12.06
C CYS A 308 -25.79 -12.55 -13.36
N LEU A 309 -24.68 -13.28 -13.53
CA LEU A 309 -23.83 -13.17 -14.71
C LEU A 309 -24.57 -13.62 -15.98
N ARG A 310 -25.46 -14.61 -15.87
CA ARG A 310 -26.34 -15.03 -16.97
C ARG A 310 -27.33 -13.94 -17.33
N ALA A 311 -27.94 -13.27 -16.34
CA ALA A 311 -28.86 -12.15 -16.56
C ALA A 311 -28.15 -10.95 -17.22
N LEU A 312 -26.85 -10.76 -16.95
CA LEU A 312 -25.98 -9.78 -17.61
C LEU A 312 -25.55 -10.19 -19.04
N GLY A 313 -25.98 -11.36 -19.52
CA GLY A 313 -25.73 -11.82 -20.88
C GLY A 313 -24.41 -12.57 -21.08
N LEU A 314 -23.68 -12.91 -20.01
CA LEU A 314 -22.43 -13.65 -20.14
C LEU A 314 -22.70 -15.12 -20.54
N HIS A 315 -21.95 -15.60 -21.52
CA HIS A 315 -21.98 -17.00 -21.98
C HIS A 315 -21.37 -17.97 -20.94
N PRO A 316 -21.64 -19.29 -21.03
CA PRO A 316 -21.26 -20.25 -19.99
C PRO A 316 -19.76 -20.28 -19.63
N GLU A 317 -18.87 -20.11 -20.61
CA GLU A 317 -17.43 -20.10 -20.37
C GLU A 317 -16.99 -18.85 -19.58
N ALA A 318 -17.47 -17.64 -19.92
CA ALA A 318 -17.21 -16.43 -19.13
C ALA A 318 -17.68 -16.57 -17.68
N ARG A 319 -18.88 -17.13 -17.46
CA ARG A 319 -19.40 -17.33 -16.10
C ARG A 319 -18.58 -18.34 -15.31
N THR A 320 -18.23 -19.47 -15.95
CA THR A 320 -17.42 -20.52 -15.32
C THR A 320 -16.02 -20.01 -14.98
N THR A 321 -15.37 -19.27 -15.87
CA THR A 321 -14.03 -18.75 -15.62
C THR A 321 -14.04 -17.70 -14.51
N PHE A 322 -15.07 -16.84 -14.45
CA PHE A 322 -15.19 -15.83 -13.40
C PHE A 322 -15.36 -16.49 -12.04
N ILE A 323 -16.31 -17.42 -11.92
CA ILE A 323 -16.61 -18.10 -10.66
C ILE A 323 -15.42 -18.92 -10.17
N THR A 324 -14.80 -19.71 -11.05
CA THR A 324 -13.71 -20.62 -10.64
C THR A 324 -12.45 -19.88 -10.21
N TYR A 325 -12.20 -18.67 -10.72
CA TYR A 325 -11.07 -17.84 -10.26
C TYR A 325 -11.27 -17.32 -8.84
N TRP A 326 -12.47 -16.82 -8.52
CA TRP A 326 -12.75 -16.23 -7.22
C TRP A 326 -13.14 -17.25 -6.14
N LEU A 327 -13.58 -18.45 -6.54
CA LEU A 327 -14.05 -19.49 -5.63
C LEU A 327 -13.05 -19.83 -4.50
N PRO A 328 -11.73 -20.02 -4.74
CA PRO A 328 -10.78 -20.28 -3.66
C PRO A 328 -10.71 -19.16 -2.63
N SER A 329 -10.89 -17.89 -3.04
CA SER A 329 -10.94 -16.75 -2.12
C SER A 329 -12.23 -16.73 -1.32
N PHE A 330 -13.37 -17.01 -1.97
CA PHE A 330 -14.67 -17.07 -1.29
C PHE A 330 -14.70 -18.16 -0.21
N LEU A 331 -14.15 -19.35 -0.48
CA LEU A 331 -14.17 -20.50 0.43
C LEU A 331 -13.43 -20.26 1.76
N ARG A 332 -12.64 -19.18 1.89
CA ARG A 332 -11.95 -18.80 3.14
C ARG A 332 -12.84 -18.05 4.12
N HIS A 333 -14.06 -17.69 3.72
CA HIS A 333 -14.97 -16.89 4.51
C HIS A 333 -16.31 -17.62 4.73
N GLU A 334 -17.04 -17.28 5.78
CA GLU A 334 -18.40 -17.79 5.99
C GLU A 334 -19.43 -17.00 5.16
N TYR A 335 -19.23 -15.68 5.12
CA TYR A 335 -20.02 -14.74 4.34
C TYR A 335 -19.12 -13.88 3.46
N VAL A 336 -19.65 -13.47 2.32
CA VAL A 336 -18.99 -12.56 1.39
C VAL A 336 -19.98 -11.48 0.98
N ALA A 337 -19.57 -10.22 1.09
CA ALA A 337 -20.31 -9.08 0.58
C ALA A 337 -19.84 -8.75 -0.84
N LEU A 338 -20.77 -8.47 -1.74
CA LEU A 338 -20.46 -8.09 -3.12
C LEU A 338 -21.34 -6.93 -3.59
N ARG A 339 -20.80 -6.14 -4.50
CA ARG A 339 -21.48 -5.03 -5.19
C ARG A 339 -21.25 -5.14 -6.68
N PHE A 340 -22.30 -4.96 -7.47
CA PHE A 340 -22.18 -4.77 -8.92
C PHE A 340 -22.03 -3.27 -9.19
N VAL A 341 -20.86 -2.87 -9.69
CA VAL A 341 -20.60 -1.48 -10.05
C VAL A 341 -21.25 -1.17 -11.40
N PRO A 342 -22.07 -0.11 -11.53
CA PRO A 342 -22.64 0.29 -12.81
C PRO A 342 -21.55 0.58 -13.86
N GLN A 343 -21.77 0.15 -15.10
CA GLN A 343 -20.80 0.30 -16.18
C GLN A 343 -20.33 1.76 -16.36
N ALA A 344 -21.25 2.73 -16.36
CA ALA A 344 -20.92 4.15 -16.49
C ALA A 344 -20.05 4.70 -15.34
N SER A 345 -20.09 4.06 -14.17
CA SER A 345 -19.24 4.39 -13.03
C SER A 345 -17.86 3.72 -13.17
N TYR A 346 -17.82 2.46 -13.57
CA TYR A 346 -16.57 1.70 -13.77
C TYR A 346 -15.73 2.21 -14.95
N GLU A 347 -16.36 2.59 -16.06
CA GLU A 347 -15.68 3.10 -17.26
C GLU A 347 -14.87 4.38 -17.02
N GLN A 348 -15.13 5.09 -15.92
CA GLN A 348 -14.32 6.24 -15.50
C GLN A 348 -12.95 5.80 -15.00
N ALA A 349 -12.83 4.62 -14.39
CA ALA A 349 -11.58 4.04 -13.92
C ALA A 349 -10.85 3.24 -15.00
N ALA A 350 -11.60 2.50 -15.83
CA ALA A 350 -11.10 1.67 -16.92
C ALA A 350 -11.98 1.81 -18.16
N ARG A 351 -11.60 2.70 -19.08
CA ARG A 351 -12.34 2.96 -20.31
C ARG A 351 -11.97 1.94 -21.38
N LEU A 352 -12.99 1.25 -21.89
CA LEU A 352 -12.87 0.34 -23.03
C LEU A 352 -13.50 0.99 -24.27
N ALA A 353 -12.77 1.01 -25.39
CA ALA A 353 -13.29 1.39 -26.69
C ALA A 353 -12.97 0.30 -27.72
N ILE A 354 -13.97 -0.06 -28.51
CA ILE A 354 -13.88 -1.14 -29.50
C ILE A 354 -14.26 -0.57 -30.85
N THR A 355 -13.39 -0.71 -31.85
CA THR A 355 -13.59 -0.24 -33.22
C THR A 355 -13.49 -1.40 -34.22
N PRO A 356 -14.52 -1.59 -35.08
CA PRO A 356 -14.50 -2.53 -36.20
C PRO A 356 -13.45 -2.25 -37.26
#